data_AF-A0A967T667-F1
#
_entry.id   AF-A0A967T667-F1
#
_cell.length_a   1.000
_cell.length_b   1.000
_cell.length_c   1.000
_cell.angle_alpha   90.00
_cell.angle_beta   90.00
_cell.angle_gamma   90.00
#
_symmetry.space_group_name_H-M   'P 1'
#
loop_
_entity.id
_entity.type
_entity.pdbx_description
1 polymer ?
#
loop_
_entity_poly.entity_id
_entity_poly.type
_entity_poly.pdbx_seq_one_letter_code
_entity_poly.pdbx_strand_id
1 'polypeptide(L)'
;MSVAQEGEVIEEIVTVGIRSSLTRSMDVKRSATGVVDAISAEDIGKFPDANLAESLQRITGVSIDRQRGEGSQVTVRGFGPEYNLVTINGRQMPTHNGTNRSFDFADLASEGVAGVHVYKTGRANVPSGGIGSTINILTPEPLKGEPTLSLAGKAVADTSTRVGDSVTPEFSGIYLGRFADDMFGISITASHQRRNNGVNSAVTSGWYTRPGDGVMPDGSSNPRLADDENQINRPQGPDESYSIPQNLAYNIAEFESERTNAQVVLQWAPT
;
A
#
# COMPACT_ATOMS: atom_id res chain seq x y z
N MET A 1 34.94 17.23 52.39
CA MET A 1 35.49 17.62 51.08
C MET A 1 35.00 16.59 50.08
N SER A 2 34.07 16.98 49.22
CA SER A 2 33.38 16.11 48.26
C SER A 2 34.29 15.79 47.08
N VAL A 3 34.38 14.51 46.73
CA VAL A 3 34.90 14.04 45.44
C VAL A 3 33.85 14.33 44.36
N ALA A 4 34.27 15.06 43.32
CA ALA A 4 33.45 15.31 42.13
C ALA A 4 33.44 14.05 41.27
N GLN A 5 32.24 13.57 40.93
CA GLN A 5 32.03 12.49 39.98
C GLN A 5 32.14 13.08 38.57
N GLU A 6 33.18 12.66 37.83
CA GLU A 6 33.31 12.93 36.40
C GLU A 6 32.07 12.42 35.68
N GLY A 7 31.44 13.30 34.90
CA GLY A 7 30.27 12.98 34.09
C GLY A 7 30.62 11.89 33.10
N GLU A 8 30.01 10.72 33.30
CA GLU A 8 30.05 9.61 32.37
C GLU A 8 29.51 10.10 31.02
N VAL A 9 30.41 10.26 30.05
CA VAL A 9 30.05 10.54 28.66
C VAL A 9 29.31 9.31 28.18
N ILE A 10 27.98 9.41 28.12
CA ILE A 10 27.14 8.36 27.54
C ILE A 10 27.53 8.31 26.06
N GLU A 11 28.27 7.27 25.67
CA GLU A 11 28.63 7.01 24.28
C GLU A 11 27.33 6.67 23.53
N GLU A 12 26.81 7.64 22.78
CA GLU A 12 25.64 7.42 21.92
C GLU A 12 26.09 6.56 20.73
N ILE A 13 25.82 5.26 20.82
CA ILE A 13 26.04 4.34 19.70
C ILE A 13 24.94 4.58 18.67
N VAL A 14 25.21 5.48 17.72
CA VAL A 14 24.36 5.68 16.53
C VAL A 14 24.47 4.45 15.65
N THR A 15 23.48 3.57 15.72
CA THR A 15 23.35 2.47 14.75
C THR A 15 22.68 3.00 13.48
N VAL A 16 23.27 2.70 12.32
CA VAL A 16 22.72 3.06 11.00
C VAL A 16 22.10 1.83 10.31
N GLY A 17 21.19 2.07 9.35
CA GLY A 17 20.59 1.02 8.52
C GLY A 17 19.54 0.15 9.23
N ILE A 18 19.51 -1.15 8.89
CA ILE A 18 18.45 -2.09 9.32
C ILE A 18 18.27 -2.13 10.85
N ARG A 19 19.38 -2.11 11.59
CA ARG A 19 19.34 -2.15 13.06
C ARG A 19 18.73 -0.86 13.63
N SER A 20 19.02 0.28 13.04
CA SER A 20 18.43 1.57 13.40
C SER A 20 16.92 1.59 13.21
N SER A 21 16.45 1.14 12.03
CA SER A 21 15.02 1.09 11.70
C SER A 21 14.20 0.23 12.67
N LEU A 22 14.75 -0.91 13.07
CA LEU A 22 14.10 -1.81 14.03
C LEU A 22 14.08 -1.21 15.43
N THR A 23 15.19 -0.63 15.89
CA THR A 23 15.27 0.09 17.18
C THR A 23 14.26 1.23 17.22
N ARG A 24 14.21 2.06 16.19
CA ARG A 24 13.26 3.18 16.10
C ARG A 24 11.81 2.72 16.12
N SER A 25 11.49 1.64 15.38
CA SER A 25 10.15 1.04 15.41
C SER A 25 9.80 0.47 16.79
N MET A 26 10.77 -0.13 17.49
CA MET A 26 10.59 -0.61 18.87
C MET A 26 10.41 0.54 19.86
N ASP A 27 11.15 1.63 19.71
CA ASP A 27 11.06 2.80 20.59
C ASP A 27 9.72 3.51 20.43
N VAL A 28 9.21 3.61 19.20
CA VAL A 28 7.84 4.10 18.94
C VAL A 28 6.81 3.19 19.61
N LYS A 29 6.95 1.86 19.52
CA LYS A 29 6.07 0.90 20.22
C LYS A 29 6.16 0.97 21.74
N ARG A 30 7.34 1.22 22.29
CA ARG A 30 7.60 1.26 23.74
C ARG A 30 7.11 2.55 24.38
N SER A 31 7.33 3.70 23.73
CA SER A 31 6.89 5.02 24.19
C SER A 31 5.40 5.28 23.95
N ALA A 32 4.77 4.42 23.14
CA ALA A 32 3.39 4.51 22.74
C ALA A 32 2.41 4.17 23.88
N THR A 33 1.54 5.11 24.26
CA THR A 33 0.30 4.79 24.98
C THR A 33 -0.73 4.20 24.01
N GLY A 34 -0.87 2.87 24.00
CA GLY A 34 -1.77 2.13 23.09
C GLY A 34 -1.03 1.38 21.97
N VAL A 35 -1.76 0.69 21.09
CA VAL A 35 -1.13 -0.16 20.06
C VAL A 35 -0.82 0.66 18.82
N VAL A 36 0.48 0.86 18.59
CA VAL A 36 1.03 1.55 17.43
C VAL A 36 2.05 0.66 16.77
N ASP A 37 2.03 0.65 15.45
CA ASP A 37 3.10 0.10 14.67
C ASP A 37 3.67 1.19 13.78
N ALA A 38 4.96 1.09 13.47
CA ALA A 38 5.66 2.04 12.64
C ALA A 38 6.51 1.29 11.61
N ILE A 39 6.69 1.91 10.46
CA ILE A 39 7.66 1.53 9.44
C ILE A 39 8.51 2.75 9.12
N SER A 40 9.82 2.56 9.07
CA SER A 40 10.80 3.63 8.80
C SER A 40 11.07 3.78 7.30
N ALA A 41 11.67 4.91 6.90
CA ALA A 41 12.16 5.11 5.52
C ALA A 41 13.12 4.00 5.08
N GLU A 42 14.01 3.54 5.96
CA GLU A 42 14.94 2.47 5.64
C GLU A 42 14.21 1.14 5.40
N ASP A 43 13.15 0.84 6.17
CA ASP A 43 12.33 -0.35 5.92
C ASP A 43 11.61 -0.27 4.59
N ILE A 44 11.02 0.89 4.26
CA ILE A 44 10.36 1.13 2.97
C ILE A 44 11.34 0.89 1.82
N GLY A 45 12.55 1.45 1.91
CA GLY A 45 13.58 1.34 0.86
C GLY A 45 14.30 -0.02 0.76
N LYS A 46 14.10 -0.96 1.70
CA LYS A 46 14.76 -2.28 1.67
C LYS A 46 14.30 -3.18 0.54
N PHE A 47 13.07 -3.00 0.06
CA PHE A 47 12.54 -3.77 -1.04
C PHE A 47 11.99 -2.81 -2.09
N PRO A 48 12.04 -3.20 -3.37
CA PRO A 48 11.46 -2.40 -4.45
C PRO A 48 9.94 -2.55 -4.45
N ASP A 49 9.28 -2.03 -3.41
CA ASP A 49 7.82 -1.95 -3.34
C ASP A 49 7.31 -0.99 -4.44
N ALA A 50 6.17 -1.30 -5.05
CA ALA A 50 5.62 -0.46 -6.13
C ALA A 50 5.06 0.87 -5.61
N ASN A 51 4.60 0.90 -4.35
CA ASN A 51 4.08 2.07 -3.68
C ASN A 51 4.06 1.90 -2.15
N LEU A 52 3.54 2.92 -1.45
CA LEU A 52 3.53 2.95 0.01
C LEU A 52 2.63 1.87 0.64
N ALA A 53 1.52 1.50 0.00
CA ALA A 53 0.61 0.48 0.53
C ALA A 53 1.29 -0.88 0.65
N GLU A 54 2.12 -1.26 -0.32
CA GLU A 54 2.85 -2.53 -0.28
C GLU A 54 3.82 -2.60 0.89
N SER A 55 4.50 -1.49 1.21
CA SER A 55 5.34 -1.41 2.40
C SER A 55 4.55 -1.60 3.70
N LEU A 56 3.31 -1.09 3.75
CA LEU A 56 2.44 -1.22 4.93
C LEU A 56 2.02 -2.67 5.23
N GLN A 57 2.08 -3.60 4.27
CA GLN A 57 1.80 -5.03 4.53
C GLN A 57 2.75 -5.66 5.54
N ARG A 58 3.92 -5.06 5.76
CA ARG A 58 4.90 -5.54 6.74
C ARG A 58 4.49 -5.23 8.17
N ILE A 59 3.49 -4.37 8.35
CA ILE A 59 2.90 -4.09 9.65
C ILE A 59 1.88 -5.20 9.97
N THR A 60 1.97 -5.76 11.17
CA THR A 60 1.07 -6.83 11.60
C THR A 60 -0.39 -6.41 11.52
N GLY A 61 -1.30 -7.29 11.09
CA GLY A 61 -2.73 -6.99 11.01
C GLY A 61 -3.07 -5.84 10.04
N VAL A 62 -2.17 -5.51 9.12
CA VAL A 62 -2.44 -4.66 7.96
C VAL A 62 -2.48 -5.56 6.73
N SER A 63 -3.54 -5.45 5.95
CA SER A 63 -3.69 -6.07 4.64
C SER A 63 -3.95 -4.99 3.60
N ILE A 64 -3.71 -5.30 2.33
CA ILE A 64 -4.03 -4.37 1.23
C ILE A 64 -4.89 -5.05 0.20
N ASP A 65 -5.67 -4.23 -0.48
CA ASP A 65 -6.35 -4.61 -1.70
C ASP A 65 -5.52 -4.14 -2.89
N ARG A 66 -5.35 -5.04 -3.86
CA ARG A 66 -4.61 -4.74 -5.08
C ARG A 66 -5.56 -4.45 -6.22
N GLN A 67 -5.31 -3.36 -6.91
CA GLN A 67 -5.97 -3.05 -8.17
C GLN A 67 -4.92 -3.13 -9.28
N ARG A 68 -5.18 -3.97 -10.29
CA ARG A 68 -4.27 -4.16 -11.45
C ARG A 68 -2.82 -4.51 -11.01
N GLY A 69 -2.69 -5.35 -9.99
CA GLY A 69 -1.39 -5.79 -9.48
C GLY A 69 -0.62 -4.75 -8.67
N GLU A 70 -1.26 -3.64 -8.28
CA GLU A 70 -0.67 -2.61 -7.42
C GLU A 70 -1.50 -2.42 -6.15
N GLY A 71 -0.87 -2.20 -4.99
CA GLY A 71 -1.57 -1.89 -3.74
C GLY A 71 -2.37 -0.59 -3.85
N SER A 72 -3.67 -0.60 -3.55
CA SER A 72 -4.52 0.60 -3.68
C SER A 72 -5.14 1.01 -2.36
N GLN A 73 -5.63 0.05 -1.58
CA GLN A 73 -6.36 0.33 -0.35
C GLN A 73 -5.79 -0.49 0.80
N VAL A 74 -5.93 0.02 2.03
CA VAL A 74 -5.36 -0.58 3.23
C VAL A 74 -6.48 -0.93 4.19
N THR A 75 -6.53 -2.19 4.61
CA THR A 75 -7.43 -2.74 5.63
C THR A 75 -6.61 -3.00 6.90
N VAL A 76 -7.13 -2.62 8.07
CA VAL A 76 -6.41 -2.77 9.34
C VAL A 76 -7.29 -3.49 10.35
N ARG A 77 -6.78 -4.61 10.90
CA ARG A 77 -7.49 -5.46 11.87
C ARG A 77 -8.89 -5.89 11.41
N GLY A 78 -9.05 -6.15 10.11
CA GLY A 78 -10.34 -6.54 9.51
C GLY A 78 -11.34 -5.40 9.31
N PHE A 79 -11.01 -4.17 9.72
CA PHE A 79 -11.77 -2.99 9.34
C PHE A 79 -11.39 -2.56 7.94
N GLY A 80 -12.38 -2.56 7.05
CA GLY A 80 -12.24 -2.17 5.65
C GLY A 80 -11.64 -0.76 5.46
N PRO A 81 -11.15 -0.46 4.25
CA PRO A 81 -10.38 0.76 3.99
C PRO A 81 -11.11 2.07 4.31
N GLU A 82 -12.43 2.09 4.18
CA GLU A 82 -13.29 3.23 4.50
C GLU A 82 -13.35 3.58 6.00
N TYR A 83 -12.92 2.68 6.88
CA TYR A 83 -12.86 2.90 8.33
C TYR A 83 -11.48 3.33 8.82
N ASN A 84 -10.50 3.45 7.91
CA ASN A 84 -9.15 3.92 8.21
C ASN A 84 -9.01 5.39 7.83
N LEU A 85 -8.41 6.17 8.72
CA LEU A 85 -8.12 7.59 8.49
C LEU A 85 -6.67 7.73 8.02
N VAL A 86 -6.43 8.28 6.84
CA VAL A 86 -5.08 8.56 6.33
C VAL A 86 -4.74 10.03 6.49
N THR A 87 -3.56 10.29 7.05
CA THR A 87 -3.04 11.63 7.32
C THR A 87 -1.59 11.74 6.86
N ILE A 88 -1.17 12.94 6.44
CA ILE A 88 0.24 13.29 6.24
C ILE A 88 0.60 14.34 7.29
N ASN A 89 1.57 14.05 8.15
CA ASN A 89 1.95 14.90 9.29
C ASN A 89 0.74 15.36 10.12
N GLY A 90 -0.23 14.48 10.35
CA GLY A 90 -1.45 14.75 11.08
C GLY A 90 -2.54 15.50 10.31
N ARG A 91 -2.32 15.86 9.03
CA ARG A 91 -3.34 16.46 8.18
C ARG A 91 -4.05 15.40 7.36
N GLN A 92 -5.37 15.34 7.43
CA GLN A 92 -6.17 14.38 6.68
C GLN A 92 -5.99 14.56 5.17
N MET A 93 -5.79 13.44 4.47
CA MET A 93 -5.69 13.41 3.02
C MET A 93 -7.08 13.34 2.36
N PRO A 94 -7.27 14.03 1.22
CA PRO A 94 -8.49 13.90 0.44
C PRO A 94 -8.58 12.52 -0.21
N THR A 95 -9.80 12.09 -0.53
CA THR A 95 -10.06 10.82 -1.22
C THR A 95 -10.82 11.08 -2.52
N HIS A 96 -10.54 10.34 -3.58
CA HIS A 96 -11.15 10.54 -4.90
C HIS A 96 -12.00 9.34 -5.37
N ASN A 97 -12.20 8.31 -4.54
CA ASN A 97 -12.96 7.10 -4.88
C ASN A 97 -14.46 7.39 -5.16
N GLY A 98 -15.00 8.51 -4.67
CA GLY A 98 -16.36 8.99 -4.99
C GLY A 98 -17.50 8.18 -4.36
N THR A 99 -17.25 6.91 -4.02
CA THR A 99 -18.24 5.99 -3.44
C THR A 99 -18.05 5.78 -1.94
N ASN A 100 -16.81 5.88 -1.46
CA ASN A 100 -16.45 5.70 -0.06
C ASN A 100 -15.37 6.73 0.36
N ARG A 101 -14.95 6.65 1.62
CA ARG A 101 -13.89 7.50 2.20
C ARG A 101 -12.53 6.80 2.23
N SER A 102 -12.34 5.74 1.44
CA SER A 102 -11.05 5.04 1.38
C SER A 102 -10.03 5.91 0.65
N PHE A 103 -8.85 6.08 1.23
CA PHE A 103 -7.72 6.71 0.56
C PHE A 103 -7.06 5.73 -0.42
N ASP A 104 -6.71 6.20 -1.62
CA ASP A 104 -6.00 5.42 -2.62
C ASP A 104 -4.48 5.63 -2.44
N PHE A 105 -3.80 4.60 -1.98
CA PHE A 105 -2.35 4.60 -1.80
C PHE A 105 -1.61 4.48 -3.13
N ALA A 106 -2.29 4.18 -4.24
CA ALA A 106 -1.74 4.34 -5.58
C ALA A 106 -1.55 5.81 -5.98
N ASP A 107 -1.90 6.79 -5.13
CA ASP A 107 -1.54 8.19 -5.36
C ASP A 107 -0.20 8.59 -4.72
N LEU A 108 0.35 7.76 -3.81
CA LEU A 108 1.53 8.09 -3.02
C LEU A 108 2.74 7.20 -3.35
N ALA A 109 3.79 7.83 -3.86
CA ALA A 109 5.12 7.24 -3.95
C ALA A 109 5.76 7.05 -2.56
N SER A 110 6.63 6.05 -2.46
CA SER A 110 7.34 5.68 -1.23
C SER A 110 8.58 6.56 -0.98
N GLU A 111 9.14 7.13 -2.04
CA GLU A 111 10.44 7.80 -2.09
C GLU A 111 10.48 9.16 -1.38
N GLY A 112 9.31 9.71 -1.01
CA GLY A 112 9.16 10.96 -0.25
C GLY A 112 8.73 10.78 1.20
N VAL A 113 8.70 9.55 1.72
CA VAL A 113 8.15 9.22 3.04
C VAL A 113 9.28 8.91 4.02
N ALA A 114 9.32 9.64 5.14
CA ALA A 114 10.28 9.40 6.23
C ALA A 114 9.86 8.22 7.13
N GLY A 115 8.58 7.89 7.14
CA GLY A 115 8.03 6.74 7.82
C GLY A 115 6.51 6.79 7.87
N VAL A 116 5.90 5.71 8.34
CA VAL A 116 4.45 5.66 8.56
C VAL A 116 4.15 5.11 9.94
N HIS A 117 3.27 5.78 10.66
CA HIS A 117 2.72 5.32 11.93
C HIS A 117 1.29 4.84 11.73
N VAL A 118 1.00 3.61 12.17
CA VAL A 118 -0.34 3.04 12.17
C VAL A 118 -0.83 2.96 13.60
N TYR A 119 -1.69 3.91 13.96
CA TYR A 119 -2.37 3.95 15.26
C TYR A 119 -3.60 3.06 15.20
N LYS A 120 -3.58 1.94 15.92
CA LYS A 120 -4.69 0.97 15.95
C LYS A 120 -5.60 1.13 17.17
N THR A 121 -5.32 2.15 17.98
CA THR A 121 -6.09 2.56 19.15
C THR A 121 -6.18 4.09 19.14
N GLY A 122 -7.31 4.64 19.59
CA GLY A 122 -7.51 6.09 19.66
C GLY A 122 -6.48 6.78 20.57
N ARG A 123 -6.10 7.99 20.20
CA ARG A 123 -5.18 8.86 20.97
C ARG A 123 -5.64 10.30 20.92
N ALA A 124 -5.36 11.05 22.00
CA ALA A 124 -5.72 12.47 22.09
C ALA A 124 -4.92 13.36 21.13
N ASN A 125 -3.70 12.96 20.78
CA ASN A 125 -2.81 13.73 19.90
C ASN A 125 -2.89 13.33 18.41
N VAL A 126 -3.82 12.45 18.05
CA VAL A 126 -4.04 11.98 16.67
C VAL A 126 -5.45 12.40 16.26
N PRO A 127 -5.65 12.89 15.02
CA PRO A 127 -6.98 13.22 14.53
C PRO A 127 -7.95 12.04 14.70
N SER A 128 -9.13 12.32 15.24
CA SER A 128 -10.20 11.32 15.34
C SER A 128 -10.88 11.13 13.98
N GLY A 129 -11.40 9.92 13.72
CA GLY A 129 -12.17 9.63 12.51
C GLY A 129 -11.91 8.25 11.89
N GLY A 130 -10.81 7.59 12.25
CA GLY A 130 -10.53 6.22 11.85
C GLY A 130 -10.92 5.22 12.94
N ILE A 131 -12.09 4.56 12.79
CA ILE A 131 -12.56 3.55 13.75
C ILE A 131 -11.66 2.31 13.71
N GLY A 132 -11.18 1.93 12.52
CA GLY A 132 -10.25 0.81 12.34
C GLY A 132 -8.82 1.19 12.74
N SER A 133 -8.31 2.27 12.16
CA SER A 133 -7.00 2.82 12.48
C SER A 133 -6.83 4.25 11.96
N THR A 134 -5.81 4.93 12.47
CA THR A 134 -5.29 6.15 11.84
C THR A 134 -3.89 5.88 11.32
N ILE A 135 -3.69 6.05 10.03
CA ILE A 135 -2.42 5.90 9.32
C ILE A 135 -1.86 7.31 9.12
N ASN A 136 -0.75 7.62 9.77
CA ASN A 136 -0.07 8.90 9.67
C ASN A 136 1.27 8.72 8.96
N ILE A 137 1.36 9.32 7.79
CA ILE A 137 2.54 9.33 6.94
C ILE A 137 3.40 10.53 7.36
N LEU A 138 4.65 10.26 7.67
CA LEU A 138 5.63 11.24 8.07
C LEU A 138 6.49 11.61 6.88
N THR A 139 6.74 12.89 6.73
CA THR A 139 7.61 13.40 5.68
C THR A 139 8.96 13.77 6.27
N PRO A 140 10.04 13.84 5.46
CA PRO A 140 11.35 14.22 5.95
C PRO A 140 11.33 15.56 6.70
N GLU A 141 11.84 15.56 7.93
CA GLU A 141 11.95 16.76 8.76
C GLU A 141 13.37 17.36 8.59
N PRO A 142 13.53 18.45 7.82
CA PRO A 142 14.86 18.98 7.50
C PRO A 142 15.67 19.42 8.72
N LEU A 143 15.02 19.86 9.82
CA LEU A 143 15.74 20.26 11.03
C LEU A 143 16.25 19.09 11.88
N LYS A 144 15.70 17.88 11.72
CA LYS A 144 16.12 16.69 12.47
C LYS A 144 16.98 15.74 11.65
N GLY A 145 16.91 15.82 10.32
CA GLY A 145 17.70 15.01 9.41
C GLY A 145 19.08 15.61 9.12
N GLU A 146 20.02 14.77 8.72
CA GLU A 146 21.28 15.24 8.14
C GLU A 146 21.05 15.81 6.73
N PRO A 147 21.75 16.89 6.33
CA PRO A 147 21.68 17.39 4.97
C PRO A 147 22.02 16.27 3.99
N THR A 148 21.13 16.02 3.04
CA THR A 148 21.20 14.85 2.17
C THR A 148 20.76 15.23 0.77
N LEU A 149 21.47 14.73 -0.23
CA LEU A 149 21.01 14.69 -1.61
C LEU A 149 21.02 13.23 -2.04
N SER A 150 19.86 12.70 -2.40
CA SER A 150 19.73 11.35 -2.94
C SER A 150 18.92 11.39 -4.22
N LEU A 151 19.41 10.68 -5.23
CA LEU A 151 18.76 10.50 -6.51
C LEU A 151 18.70 9.00 -6.78
N ALA A 152 17.54 8.51 -7.20
CA ALA A 152 17.35 7.12 -7.57
C ALA A 152 16.66 7.03 -8.93
N GLY A 153 17.03 6.00 -9.67
CA GLY A 153 16.40 5.62 -10.92
C GLY A 153 16.24 4.11 -10.94
N LYS A 154 15.05 3.63 -11.31
CA LYS A 154 14.78 2.21 -11.55
C LYS A 154 13.95 2.05 -12.81
N ALA A 155 13.94 0.84 -13.36
CA ALA A 155 13.09 0.49 -14.49
C ALA A 155 12.40 -0.83 -14.17
N VAL A 156 11.10 -0.91 -14.42
CA VAL A 156 10.29 -2.08 -14.14
C VAL A 156 9.97 -2.75 -15.46
N ALA A 157 10.36 -4.02 -15.58
CA ALA A 157 9.98 -4.86 -16.70
C ALA A 157 8.70 -5.63 -16.36
N ASP A 158 7.58 -5.29 -17.01
CA ASP A 158 6.29 -5.97 -16.84
C ASP A 158 6.00 -6.84 -18.08
N THR A 159 5.97 -8.16 -17.88
CA THR A 159 5.75 -9.13 -18.95
C THR A 159 4.27 -9.35 -19.27
N SER A 160 3.36 -8.75 -18.50
CA SER A 160 1.91 -8.84 -18.75
C SER A 160 1.46 -7.93 -19.89
N THR A 161 2.19 -6.85 -20.15
CA THR A 161 1.91 -5.84 -21.18
C THR A 161 2.14 -6.41 -22.58
N ARG A 162 1.12 -6.32 -23.44
CA ARG A 162 1.16 -6.73 -24.86
C ARG A 162 1.19 -5.54 -25.81
N VAL A 163 0.66 -4.40 -25.39
CA VAL A 163 0.66 -3.13 -26.16
C VAL A 163 1.24 -2.03 -25.27
N GLY A 164 2.34 -1.41 -25.73
CA GLY A 164 3.08 -0.39 -24.96
C GLY A 164 4.49 -0.86 -24.58
N ASP A 165 5.20 -0.01 -23.85
CA ASP A 165 6.56 -0.33 -23.40
C ASP A 165 6.51 -1.38 -22.28
N SER A 166 7.21 -2.50 -22.48
CA SER A 166 7.37 -3.56 -21.47
C SER A 166 8.33 -3.19 -20.35
N VAL A 167 9.13 -2.14 -20.54
CA VAL A 167 10.03 -1.59 -19.54
C VAL A 167 9.66 -0.14 -19.30
N THR A 168 9.22 0.19 -18.09
CA THR A 168 8.84 1.55 -17.73
C THR A 168 9.80 2.15 -16.69
N PRO A 169 10.23 3.41 -16.86
CA PRO A 169 11.19 4.03 -15.95
C PRO A 169 10.50 4.68 -14.75
N GLU A 170 11.26 4.80 -13.67
CA GLU A 170 10.92 5.57 -12.49
C GLU A 170 12.14 6.33 -11.99
N PHE A 171 11.93 7.59 -11.64
CA PHE A 171 12.95 8.47 -11.12
C PHE A 171 12.45 9.13 -9.85
N SER A 172 13.34 9.26 -8.87
CA SER A 172 13.04 9.99 -7.64
C SER A 172 14.26 10.75 -7.14
N GLY A 173 13.99 11.80 -6.39
CA GLY A 173 15.02 12.63 -5.79
C GLY A 173 14.53 13.25 -4.49
N ILE A 174 15.44 13.35 -3.53
CA ILE A 174 15.25 14.06 -2.28
C ILE A 174 16.45 14.95 -2.02
N TYR A 175 16.16 16.19 -1.62
CA TYR A 175 17.11 17.15 -1.11
C TYR A 175 16.67 17.57 0.30
N LEU A 176 17.58 17.52 1.26
CA LEU A 176 17.44 18.00 2.62
C LEU A 176 18.57 18.99 2.89
N GLY A 177 18.25 20.21 3.29
CA GLY A 177 19.20 21.26 3.60
C GLY A 177 18.85 22.00 4.89
N ARG A 178 19.88 22.37 5.65
CA ARG A 178 19.78 23.24 6.83
C ARG A 178 20.65 24.47 6.62
N PHE A 179 20.17 25.62 7.06
CA PHE A 179 20.77 26.92 6.83
C PHE A 179 20.71 27.79 8.08
N ALA A 180 21.65 28.75 8.17
CA ALA A 180 21.78 29.70 9.28
C ALA A 180 21.78 29.00 10.65
N ASP A 181 22.81 28.18 10.89
CA ASP A 181 23.01 27.45 12.15
C ASP A 181 21.77 26.63 12.58
N ASP A 182 21.24 25.82 11.66
CA ASP A 182 20.06 24.97 11.84
C ASP A 182 18.75 25.71 12.16
N MET A 183 18.70 27.03 11.95
CA MET A 183 17.46 27.81 12.13
C MET A 183 16.44 27.57 11.01
N PHE A 184 16.90 27.37 9.77
CA PHE A 184 16.03 27.15 8.61
C PHE A 184 16.30 25.79 7.98
N GLY A 185 15.25 25.00 7.78
CA GLY A 185 15.31 23.70 7.12
C GLY A 185 14.46 23.68 5.86
N ILE A 186 15.00 23.12 4.78
CA ILE A 186 14.28 22.91 3.52
C ILE A 186 14.40 21.45 3.13
N SER A 187 13.28 20.81 2.82
CA SER A 187 13.22 19.51 2.17
C SER A 187 12.45 19.63 0.86
N ILE A 188 12.98 19.03 -0.20
CA ILE A 188 12.34 18.93 -1.50
C ILE A 188 12.38 17.46 -1.90
N THR A 189 11.23 16.89 -2.18
CA THR A 189 11.12 15.54 -2.75
C THR A 189 10.33 15.61 -4.05
N ALA A 190 10.78 14.86 -5.04
CA ALA A 190 10.09 14.71 -6.30
C ALA A 190 10.26 13.28 -6.80
N SER A 191 9.19 12.70 -7.33
CA SER A 191 9.23 11.41 -8.00
C SER A 191 8.31 11.41 -9.22
N HIS A 192 8.72 10.65 -10.21
CA HIS A 192 7.96 10.42 -11.42
C HIS A 192 8.09 8.96 -11.82
N GLN A 193 6.95 8.30 -11.96
CA GLN A 193 6.84 6.90 -12.30
C GLN A 193 5.85 6.74 -13.45
N ARG A 194 6.24 5.98 -14.47
CA ARG A 194 5.31 5.43 -15.45
C ARG A 194 5.22 3.93 -15.27
N ARG A 195 4.02 3.37 -15.45
CA ARG A 195 3.81 1.93 -15.40
C ARG A 195 2.75 1.51 -16.41
N ASN A 196 3.07 0.49 -17.19
CA ASN A 196 2.15 -0.17 -18.10
C ASN A 196 1.89 -1.59 -17.59
N ASN A 197 0.64 -2.03 -17.58
CA ASN A 197 0.29 -3.40 -17.23
C ASN A 197 -0.89 -3.94 -18.03
N GLY A 198 -0.80 -5.22 -18.36
CA GLY A 198 -1.85 -5.97 -19.02
C GLY A 198 -2.69 -6.75 -18.02
N VAL A 199 -4.01 -6.63 -18.11
CA VAL A 199 -4.95 -7.44 -17.34
C VAL A 199 -5.73 -8.35 -18.29
N ASN A 200 -5.54 -9.65 -18.08
CA ASN A 200 -6.34 -10.69 -18.74
C ASN A 200 -7.44 -11.15 -17.80
N SER A 201 -8.69 -11.10 -18.26
CA SER A 201 -9.82 -11.58 -17.48
C SER A 201 -10.72 -12.47 -18.33
N ALA A 202 -11.22 -13.54 -17.73
CA ALA A 202 -12.30 -14.34 -18.27
C ALA A 202 -13.55 -14.02 -17.46
N VAL A 203 -14.59 -13.54 -18.13
CA VAL A 203 -15.85 -13.17 -17.50
C VAL A 203 -16.94 -14.08 -18.04
N THR A 204 -17.74 -14.63 -17.14
CA THR A 204 -18.99 -15.31 -17.46
C THR A 204 -20.14 -14.44 -16.98
N SER A 205 -21.09 -14.13 -17.85
CA SER A 205 -22.22 -13.23 -17.53
C SER A 205 -23.35 -13.94 -16.78
N GLY A 206 -23.14 -15.20 -16.42
CA GLY A 206 -24.08 -16.02 -15.67
C GLY A 206 -23.84 -17.51 -15.90
N TRP A 207 -24.59 -18.32 -15.18
CA TRP A 207 -24.58 -19.78 -15.30
C TRP A 207 -26.00 -20.26 -15.61
N TYR A 208 -26.15 -21.16 -16.57
CA TYR A 208 -27.37 -21.94 -16.73
C TYR A 208 -27.26 -23.17 -15.83
N THR A 209 -27.90 -23.11 -14.67
CA THR A 209 -28.06 -24.25 -13.78
C THR A 209 -29.24 -25.09 -14.23
N ARG A 210 -29.04 -26.41 -14.34
CA ARG A 210 -30.04 -27.36 -14.84
C ARG A 210 -29.99 -28.66 -14.04
N PRO A 211 -31.13 -29.37 -13.94
CA PRO A 211 -31.17 -30.71 -13.36
C PRO A 211 -30.27 -31.70 -14.13
N GLY A 212 -29.69 -32.66 -13.41
CA GLY A 212 -28.79 -33.68 -13.94
C GLY A 212 -29.44 -34.60 -14.95
N ASP A 213 -30.73 -34.90 -14.75
CA ASP A 213 -31.56 -35.70 -15.65
C ASP A 213 -31.91 -34.97 -16.97
N GLY A 214 -31.59 -33.68 -17.09
CA GLY A 214 -31.80 -32.88 -18.30
C GLY A 214 -33.26 -32.50 -18.58
N VAL A 215 -34.16 -32.75 -17.64
CA VAL A 215 -35.59 -32.39 -17.72
C VAL A 215 -35.81 -31.02 -17.11
N MET A 216 -36.35 -30.09 -17.88
CA MET A 216 -36.66 -28.73 -17.43
C MET A 216 -37.99 -28.69 -16.66
N PRO A 217 -38.27 -27.66 -15.84
CA PRO A 217 -39.52 -27.54 -15.10
C PRO A 217 -40.80 -27.52 -15.96
N ASP A 218 -40.69 -27.20 -17.26
CA ASP A 218 -41.80 -27.25 -18.22
C ASP A 218 -42.02 -28.65 -18.83
N GLY A 219 -41.28 -29.66 -18.37
CA GLY A 219 -41.34 -31.04 -18.85
C GLY A 219 -40.57 -31.29 -20.16
N SER A 220 -39.92 -30.28 -20.73
CA SER A 220 -39.06 -30.45 -21.91
C SER A 220 -37.71 -31.06 -21.55
N SER A 221 -37.17 -31.91 -22.43
CA SER A 221 -35.80 -32.40 -22.31
C SER A 221 -34.87 -31.62 -23.23
N ASN A 222 -33.79 -31.08 -22.66
CA ASN A 222 -32.76 -30.37 -23.44
C ASN A 222 -31.39 -30.56 -22.78
N PRO A 223 -30.83 -31.78 -22.84
CA PRO A 223 -29.50 -32.05 -22.31
C PRO A 223 -28.47 -31.28 -23.13
N ARG A 224 -27.80 -30.31 -22.49
CA ARG A 224 -26.72 -29.52 -23.11
C ARG A 224 -25.33 -30.07 -22.86
N LEU A 225 -25.20 -31.02 -21.94
CA LEU A 225 -24.00 -31.85 -21.85
C LEU A 225 -24.18 -33.07 -22.74
N ALA A 226 -23.16 -33.35 -23.55
CA ALA A 226 -23.06 -34.61 -24.27
C ALA A 226 -23.00 -35.77 -23.26
N ASP A 227 -23.68 -36.86 -23.54
CA ASP A 227 -23.59 -38.08 -22.75
C ASP A 227 -22.40 -38.91 -23.27
N ASP A 228 -21.29 -38.90 -22.55
CA ASP A 228 -20.05 -39.59 -22.94
C ASP A 228 -19.60 -40.49 -21.79
N GLU A 229 -19.25 -41.74 -22.11
CA GLU A 229 -18.79 -42.75 -21.16
C GLU A 229 -17.53 -42.32 -20.37
N ASN A 230 -16.78 -41.33 -20.89
CA ASN A 230 -15.59 -40.78 -20.24
C ASN A 230 -15.89 -39.71 -19.17
N GLN A 231 -17.16 -39.30 -19.00
CA GLN A 231 -17.53 -38.29 -18.00
C GLN A 231 -17.66 -38.90 -16.59
N ILE A 232 -16.67 -38.64 -15.76
CA ILE A 232 -16.64 -39.07 -14.35
C ILE A 232 -17.47 -38.08 -13.52
N ASN A 233 -18.36 -38.59 -12.65
CA ASN A 233 -19.18 -37.79 -11.71
C ASN A 233 -20.18 -36.82 -12.37
N ARG A 234 -20.76 -37.22 -13.52
CA ARG A 234 -21.84 -36.47 -14.17
C ARG A 234 -23.11 -36.52 -13.30
N PRO A 235 -23.77 -35.37 -13.03
CA PRO A 235 -25.11 -35.35 -12.44
C PRO A 235 -26.10 -36.11 -13.33
N GLN A 236 -26.74 -37.15 -12.81
CA GLN A 236 -27.75 -37.95 -13.53
C GLN A 236 -29.12 -37.89 -12.86
N GLY A 237 -29.20 -37.51 -11.59
CA GLY A 237 -30.45 -37.40 -10.85
C GLY A 237 -31.20 -36.08 -11.04
N PRO A 238 -32.53 -36.05 -10.80
CA PRO A 238 -33.34 -34.82 -10.77
C PRO A 238 -32.94 -33.88 -9.62
N ASP A 239 -32.46 -34.44 -8.50
CA ASP A 239 -31.99 -33.68 -7.33
C ASP A 239 -30.53 -33.20 -7.47
N GLU A 240 -29.85 -33.61 -8.54
CA GLU A 240 -28.51 -33.20 -8.86
C GLU A 240 -28.57 -32.09 -9.92
N SER A 241 -27.60 -31.18 -9.94
CA SER A 241 -27.59 -30.08 -10.89
C SER A 241 -26.22 -29.86 -11.49
N TYR A 242 -26.18 -29.50 -12.77
CA TYR A 242 -24.98 -29.00 -13.42
C TYR A 242 -25.17 -27.54 -13.81
N SER A 243 -24.08 -26.79 -13.83
CA SER A 243 -24.07 -25.39 -14.25
C SER A 243 -23.11 -25.22 -15.42
N ILE A 244 -23.63 -24.73 -16.55
CA ILE A 244 -22.82 -24.36 -17.71
C ILE A 244 -22.75 -22.83 -17.82
N PRO A 245 -21.59 -22.23 -18.10
CA PRO A 245 -21.49 -20.79 -18.26
C PRO A 245 -22.33 -20.37 -19.48
N GLN A 246 -23.10 -19.29 -19.37
CA GLN A 246 -23.94 -18.82 -20.48
C GLN A 246 -23.10 -18.33 -21.67
N ASN A 247 -21.97 -17.73 -21.35
CA ASN A 247 -20.96 -17.22 -22.25
C ASN A 247 -19.62 -17.25 -21.52
N LEU A 248 -18.54 -17.34 -22.28
CA LEU A 248 -17.20 -17.10 -21.80
C LEU A 248 -16.61 -15.98 -22.65
N ALA A 249 -16.49 -14.78 -22.07
CA ALA A 249 -15.84 -13.65 -22.70
C ALA A 249 -14.42 -13.55 -22.17
N TYR A 250 -13.44 -13.51 -23.07
CA TYR A 250 -12.06 -13.22 -22.71
C TYR A 250 -11.77 -11.75 -23.03
N ASN A 251 -11.42 -10.98 -22.01
CA ASN A 251 -11.07 -9.57 -22.13
C ASN A 251 -9.59 -9.40 -21.84
N ILE A 252 -8.92 -8.70 -22.74
CA ILE A 252 -7.53 -8.26 -22.61
C ILE A 252 -7.60 -6.74 -22.52
N ALA A 253 -7.21 -6.18 -21.39
CA ALA A 253 -7.15 -4.75 -21.18
C ALA A 253 -5.71 -4.34 -20.88
N GLU A 254 -5.31 -3.20 -21.41
CA GLU A 254 -4.02 -2.57 -21.11
C GLU A 254 -4.30 -1.30 -20.33
N PHE A 255 -3.47 -1.04 -19.32
CA PHE A 255 -3.56 0.18 -18.54
C PHE A 255 -2.20 0.85 -18.43
N GLU A 256 -2.23 2.16 -18.53
CA GLU A 256 -1.09 3.03 -18.28
C GLU A 256 -1.40 3.86 -17.04
N SER A 257 -0.44 3.93 -16.13
CA SER A 257 -0.46 4.71 -14.92
C SER A 257 0.76 5.63 -14.92
N GLU A 258 0.53 6.91 -14.64
CA GLU A 258 1.58 7.90 -14.48
C GLU A 258 1.40 8.57 -13.13
N ARG A 259 2.40 8.46 -12.26
CA ARG A 259 2.41 9.08 -10.94
C ARG A 259 3.51 10.13 -10.89
N THR A 260 3.12 11.36 -10.58
CA THR A 260 4.06 12.44 -10.30
C THR A 260 3.77 12.95 -8.90
N ASN A 261 4.73 12.83 -7.99
CA ASN A 261 4.65 13.41 -6.67
C ASN A 261 5.73 14.47 -6.50
N ALA A 262 5.36 15.59 -5.89
CA ALA A 262 6.30 16.62 -5.49
C ALA A 262 5.88 17.15 -4.13
N GLN A 263 6.86 17.37 -3.26
CA GLN A 263 6.63 17.92 -1.94
C GLN A 263 7.76 18.86 -1.56
N VAL A 264 7.40 19.95 -0.89
CA VAL A 264 8.33 20.88 -0.26
C VAL A 264 7.95 21.01 1.21
N VAL A 265 8.93 20.84 2.10
CA VAL A 265 8.78 21.09 3.54
C VAL A 265 9.73 22.23 3.91
N LEU A 266 9.17 23.26 4.53
CA LEU A 266 9.93 24.36 5.11
C LEU A 266 9.77 24.28 6.62
N GLN A 267 10.88 24.32 7.34
CA GLN A 267 10.89 24.38 8.80
C GLN A 267 11.71 25.56 9.26
N TRP A 268 11.23 26.19 10.32
CA TRP A 268 11.90 27.29 10.98
C TRP A 268 11.87 27.04 12.48
N ALA A 269 13.05 27.05 13.09
CA ALA A 269 13.23 26.96 14.53
C ALA A 269 14.07 28.16 14.99
N PRO A 270 13.44 29.27 15.39
CA PRO A 270 14.16 30.39 15.96
C PRO A 270 14.76 29.97 17.30
N THR A 271 16.04 30.31 17.50
CA THR A 271 16.75 30.21 18.79
C THR A 271 16.29 31.27 19.78
#